data_AF-A0A6D2JFW9-F1
#
_entry.id   AF-A0A6D2JFW9-F1
#
_cell.length_a   1.000
_cell.length_b   1.000
_cell.length_c   1.000
_cell.angle_alpha   90.00
_cell.angle_beta   90.00
_cell.angle_gamma   90.00
#
_symmetry.space_group_name_H-M   'P 1'
#
loop_
_entity.id
_entity.type
_entity.pdbx_description
1 polymer ?
#
loop_
_entity_poly.entity_id
_entity_poly.type
_entity_poly.pdbx_seq_one_letter_code
_entity_poly.pdbx_strand_id
1 'polypeptide(L)'
;MRKASGCDVNVYLYQRENRHLLCHFHRFRHNKLFCFLTHSSPLAHLSSLSPSLSLALAHSQVSRNKGKRTQNQKMVKICCLGAGYVGGPTMAVMALKCPEIEVAVVDISEPRINAWNSDKLPIYEPGLDDVVKQCRGRNLFFSTDVEKHVFESDIVFVSVNTPTKTQGLGAGKAADLTYWESAARMIADVSKSSKIVVEKSTVPVRTAEAIEKILTHNSKGIEFQILSNPEFLAEGTAIKDLYNPDRVLIGGRDTPAGQKAIEALRDVYAHWVPVEQIICTNLWSAELSKLAANAFLAQRISSVNAMSALCEATGADVTQVAHAVGTDTRIGPKFLNASVGFGGSCFQKDILNLIYICECNGLPEVANYWKQVVKVNDYQKIRFANRVVSSMFNTVSGKKIAILGFAFKKDTGDTRETPAIDVCNRLVADKAKLSIYDPQVSEEQMRKDLSMARFDWDHKVPLPQYKAEGVSEQVSVVSDAYEASKDAHGLCVLTEWDEFKSLDFKRIFDGMQKPAFVFDGRNILDAEKLREIGFIVYSIGKPLDSWLKDMPSVA
;
A
#
# COMPACT_ATOMS: atom_id res chain seq x y z
N MET A 1 -35.82 45.46 36.73
CA MET A 1 -35.22 46.78 37.00
C MET A 1 -33.72 46.72 36.72
N ARG A 2 -33.25 47.59 35.81
CA ARG A 2 -31.88 48.04 35.51
C ARG A 2 -30.70 47.07 35.70
N LYS A 3 -30.04 46.74 34.59
CA LYS A 3 -28.58 46.85 34.44
C LYS A 3 -28.24 47.30 33.02
N ALA A 4 -27.37 48.29 32.95
CA ALA A 4 -26.84 48.93 31.75
C ALA A 4 -25.44 48.40 31.43
N SER A 5 -24.92 48.82 30.26
CA SER A 5 -23.55 48.73 29.73
C SER A 5 -23.04 47.31 29.42
N GLY A 6 -22.49 46.99 28.24
CA GLY A 6 -22.21 47.75 27.02
C GLY A 6 -21.20 46.95 26.20
N CYS A 7 -21.28 47.01 24.87
CA CYS A 7 -20.14 47.00 23.92
C CYS A 7 -20.70 46.85 22.51
N ASP A 8 -20.39 47.87 21.69
CA ASP A 8 -20.70 47.96 20.28
C ASP A 8 -19.97 46.89 19.46
N VAL A 9 -20.70 46.21 18.58
CA VAL A 9 -20.16 45.37 17.51
C VAL A 9 -20.57 46.00 16.18
N ASN A 10 -19.60 46.55 15.46
CA ASN A 10 -19.76 46.97 14.07
C ASN A 10 -19.94 45.74 13.18
N VAL A 11 -21.13 45.56 12.63
CA VAL A 11 -21.43 44.56 11.58
C VAL A 11 -21.61 45.31 10.26
N TYR A 12 -20.68 45.09 9.32
CA TYR A 12 -20.87 45.50 7.93
C TYR A 12 -21.82 44.50 7.24
N LEU A 13 -23.04 44.97 6.95
CA LEU A 13 -24.01 44.32 6.06
C LEU A 13 -23.69 44.73 4.61
N TYR A 14 -23.40 43.77 3.75
CA TYR A 14 -23.44 43.94 2.30
C TYR A 14 -24.71 43.25 1.78
N GLN A 15 -25.72 44.06 1.43
CA GLN A 15 -26.97 43.61 0.82
C GLN A 15 -26.81 43.43 -0.70
N ARG A 16 -27.43 42.35 -1.19
CA ARG A 16 -27.63 41.97 -2.59
C ARG A 16 -28.48 43.01 -3.34
N GLU A 17 -28.11 43.30 -4.58
CA GLU A 17 -29.05 43.78 -5.60
C GLU A 17 -29.35 42.69 -6.64
N ASN A 18 -30.65 42.44 -6.82
CA ASN A 18 -31.26 41.68 -7.91
C ASN A 18 -31.43 42.61 -9.13
N ARG A 19 -31.07 42.14 -10.33
CA ARG A 19 -31.79 42.51 -11.56
C ARG A 19 -31.94 41.31 -12.49
N HIS A 20 -33.19 41.04 -12.84
CA HIS A 20 -33.64 40.18 -13.93
C HIS A 20 -33.11 40.65 -15.29
N LEU A 21 -32.88 39.73 -16.23
CA LEU A 21 -33.43 39.85 -17.58
C LEU A 21 -33.45 38.49 -18.33
N LEU A 22 -34.36 38.40 -19.29
CA LEU A 22 -34.98 37.21 -19.88
C LEU A 22 -34.11 36.39 -20.85
N CYS A 23 -34.53 35.12 -20.99
CA CYS A 23 -34.26 34.20 -22.08
C CYS A 23 -34.48 34.79 -23.49
N HIS A 24 -33.58 34.47 -24.41
CA HIS A 24 -33.92 34.24 -25.81
C HIS A 24 -33.10 33.07 -26.38
N PHE A 25 -33.81 32.02 -26.78
CA PHE A 25 -33.30 30.91 -27.58
C PHE A 25 -33.26 31.32 -29.05
N HIS A 26 -32.13 31.10 -29.74
CA HIS A 26 -32.12 30.95 -31.19
C HIS A 26 -31.28 29.75 -31.61
N ARG A 27 -31.97 28.73 -32.13
CA ARG A 27 -31.43 27.68 -32.99
C ARG A 27 -31.17 28.28 -34.37
N PHE A 28 -30.02 27.99 -34.98
CA PHE A 28 -29.91 27.82 -36.44
C PHE A 28 -28.88 26.74 -36.78
N ARG A 29 -29.35 25.70 -37.49
CA ARG A 29 -28.56 24.80 -38.34
C ARG A 29 -28.55 25.40 -39.75
N HIS A 30 -27.42 25.39 -40.46
CA HIS A 30 -27.28 24.73 -41.78
C HIS A 30 -25.90 24.95 -42.44
N ASN A 31 -25.47 23.86 -43.09
CA ASN A 31 -24.40 23.67 -44.10
C ASN A 31 -24.08 24.86 -45.02
N LYS A 32 -22.81 24.95 -45.45
CA LYS A 32 -22.43 24.77 -46.86
C LYS A 32 -20.90 24.69 -47.10
N LEU A 33 -20.55 23.69 -47.91
CA LEU A 33 -19.34 23.54 -48.72
C LEU A 33 -19.03 24.83 -49.52
N PHE A 34 -17.74 25.13 -49.70
CA PHE A 34 -17.26 25.72 -50.95
C PHE A 34 -15.88 25.17 -51.33
N CYS A 35 -15.81 24.73 -52.57
CA CYS A 35 -14.65 24.26 -53.31
C CYS A 35 -14.31 25.34 -54.35
N PHE A 36 -13.02 25.62 -54.61
CA PHE A 36 -12.57 26.12 -55.91
C PHE A 36 -11.13 25.65 -56.21
N LEU A 37 -11.07 24.86 -57.29
CA LEU A 37 -9.99 24.48 -58.21
C LEU A 37 -9.40 25.75 -58.90
N THR A 38 -8.27 25.84 -59.62
CA THR A 38 -7.22 24.95 -60.20
C THR A 38 -6.24 25.83 -60.99
N HIS A 39 -5.02 25.33 -61.26
CA HIS A 39 -4.30 25.23 -62.57
C HIS A 39 -2.79 25.14 -62.24
N SER A 40 -1.93 24.28 -62.79
CA SER A 40 -1.96 23.45 -64.00
C SER A 40 -0.72 22.51 -64.03
N SER A 41 -0.91 21.26 -64.46
CA SER A 41 0.10 20.25 -64.87
C SER A 41 0.52 20.48 -66.36
N PRO A 42 1.28 19.62 -67.11
CA PRO A 42 1.60 18.16 -66.99
C PRO A 42 3.08 17.77 -67.37
N LEU A 43 3.67 16.59 -67.17
CA LEU A 43 3.56 15.21 -67.75
C LEU A 43 4.68 14.39 -67.06
N ALA A 44 4.48 13.29 -66.33
CA ALA A 44 4.22 11.90 -66.71
C ALA A 44 5.38 11.09 -67.36
N HIS A 45 5.67 9.95 -66.72
CA HIS A 45 6.36 8.72 -67.14
C HIS A 45 7.89 8.55 -66.99
N LEU A 46 8.28 7.79 -65.95
CA LEU A 46 8.99 6.50 -66.12
C LEU A 46 8.81 5.65 -64.85
N SER A 47 8.64 4.36 -65.08
CA SER A 47 8.20 3.32 -64.16
C SER A 47 9.38 2.49 -63.66
N SER A 48 9.14 1.75 -62.56
CA SER A 48 9.93 0.64 -62.01
C SER A 48 11.25 1.01 -61.31
N LEU A 49 11.30 0.82 -59.99
CA LEU A 49 12.41 0.22 -59.22
C LEU A 49 11.96 0.03 -57.76
N SER A 50 12.32 -1.11 -57.18
CA SER A 50 11.88 -1.64 -55.89
C SER A 50 12.41 -0.85 -54.68
N PRO A 51 11.71 -0.85 -53.52
CA PRO A 51 12.23 -0.28 -52.27
C PRO A 51 13.20 -1.26 -51.62
N SER A 52 14.38 -1.46 -52.22
CA SER A 52 15.45 -2.29 -51.66
C SER A 52 16.83 -1.64 -51.72
N LEU A 53 16.94 -0.36 -52.13
CA LEU A 53 18.22 0.34 -52.22
C LEU A 53 18.40 1.57 -51.33
N SER A 54 17.42 1.93 -50.49
CA SER A 54 17.60 2.98 -49.46
C SER A 54 18.04 2.45 -48.09
N LEU A 55 18.21 1.12 -47.94
CA LEU A 55 18.65 0.48 -46.69
C LEU A 55 20.15 0.13 -46.66
N ALA A 56 20.84 0.15 -47.80
CA ALA A 56 22.22 -0.34 -47.92
C ALA A 56 23.31 0.72 -47.67
N LEU A 57 22.95 2.00 -47.55
CA LEU A 57 23.89 3.10 -47.25
C LEU A 57 23.79 3.64 -45.82
N ALA A 58 22.79 3.20 -45.04
CA ALA A 58 22.70 3.52 -43.60
C ALA A 58 23.43 2.50 -42.71
N HIS A 59 23.77 1.32 -43.24
CA HIS A 59 24.39 0.23 -42.48
C HIS A 59 25.93 0.15 -42.53
N SER A 60 26.61 1.04 -43.26
CA SER A 60 28.09 1.03 -43.34
C SER A 60 28.80 2.03 -42.42
N GLN A 61 28.08 2.96 -41.78
CA GLN A 61 28.67 3.92 -40.83
C GLN A 61 28.48 3.57 -39.33
N VAL A 62 27.72 2.52 -39.00
CA VAL A 62 27.48 2.11 -37.60
C VAL A 62 28.46 1.02 -37.12
N SER A 63 29.31 0.46 -37.99
CA SER A 63 30.17 -0.69 -37.64
C SER A 63 31.67 -0.40 -37.46
N ARG A 64 32.09 0.84 -37.16
CA ARG A 64 33.52 1.17 -36.98
C ARG A 64 33.87 1.99 -35.73
N ASN A 65 33.17 1.77 -34.62
CA ASN A 65 33.60 2.32 -33.32
C ASN A 65 33.55 1.32 -32.15
N LYS A 66 33.72 0.02 -32.43
CA LYS A 66 34.09 -0.98 -31.39
C LYS A 66 35.60 -1.04 -31.29
N GLY A 67 36.21 -0.09 -30.59
CA GLY A 67 37.66 -0.07 -30.44
C GLY A 67 38.21 1.22 -29.87
N LYS A 68 37.84 1.54 -28.62
CA LYS A 68 38.62 2.33 -27.65
C LYS A 68 37.74 2.55 -26.40
N ARG A 69 37.82 1.61 -25.46
CA ARG A 69 37.28 1.80 -24.11
C ARG A 69 38.28 2.72 -23.39
N THR A 70 38.06 4.03 -23.50
CA THR A 70 38.82 5.06 -22.80
C THR A 70 38.55 4.98 -21.30
N GLN A 71 39.63 4.84 -20.52
CA GLN A 71 39.88 5.27 -19.14
C GLN A 71 38.67 5.58 -18.21
N ASN A 72 38.60 4.84 -17.09
CA ASN A 72 38.02 5.23 -15.79
C ASN A 72 36.70 6.05 -15.82
N GLN A 73 35.63 5.53 -16.42
CA GLN A 73 34.30 5.97 -15.97
C GLN A 73 34.04 5.37 -14.58
N LYS A 74 34.02 6.22 -13.56
CA LYS A 74 33.63 5.86 -12.19
C LYS A 74 32.26 5.19 -12.25
N MET A 75 32.17 3.95 -11.76
CA MET A 75 30.90 3.23 -11.66
C MET A 75 29.94 4.03 -10.78
N VAL A 76 28.70 4.25 -11.24
CA VAL A 76 27.68 4.90 -10.42
C VAL A 76 27.37 4.00 -9.24
N LYS A 77 27.38 4.56 -8.04
CA LYS A 77 27.09 3.82 -6.81
C LYS A 77 25.82 4.32 -6.15
N ILE A 78 24.89 3.40 -5.89
CA ILE A 78 23.65 3.63 -5.18
C ILE A 78 23.74 3.02 -3.79
N CYS A 79 23.45 3.81 -2.76
CA CYS A 79 23.27 3.35 -1.39
C CYS A 79 21.79 3.43 -1.01
N CYS A 80 21.25 2.42 -0.36
CA CYS A 80 19.89 2.42 0.17
C CYS A 80 19.90 2.21 1.67
N LEU A 81 19.44 3.22 2.42
CA LEU A 81 19.24 3.17 3.86
C LEU A 81 17.90 2.48 4.16
N GLY A 82 17.95 1.27 4.73
CA GLY A 82 16.79 0.49 5.13
C GLY A 82 16.63 -0.80 4.31
N ALA A 83 16.95 -1.95 4.93
CA ALA A 83 16.89 -3.26 4.28
C ALA A 83 15.53 -3.97 4.51
N GLY A 84 14.43 -3.22 4.50
CA GLY A 84 13.08 -3.73 4.72
C GLY A 84 12.37 -4.18 3.44
N TYR A 85 11.03 -4.28 3.52
CA TYR A 85 10.12 -4.66 2.41
C TYR A 85 10.19 -3.74 1.19
N VAL A 86 10.62 -2.48 1.36
CA VAL A 86 10.74 -1.52 0.25
C VAL A 86 12.16 -1.50 -0.31
N GLY A 87 13.15 -1.20 0.54
CA GLY A 87 14.53 -1.02 0.11
C GLY A 87 15.15 -2.29 -0.46
N GLY A 88 14.97 -3.44 0.19
CA GLY A 88 15.54 -4.72 -0.26
C GLY A 88 15.10 -5.11 -1.67
N PRO A 89 13.80 -5.35 -1.92
CA PRO A 89 13.29 -5.73 -3.24
C PRO A 89 13.59 -4.68 -4.32
N THR A 90 13.40 -3.38 -4.04
CA THR A 90 13.65 -2.31 -5.03
C THR A 90 15.11 -2.33 -5.49
N MET A 91 16.04 -2.42 -4.54
CA MET A 91 17.47 -2.43 -4.84
C MET A 91 17.93 -3.72 -5.50
N ALA A 92 17.36 -4.87 -5.13
CA ALA A 92 17.66 -6.14 -5.77
C ALA A 92 17.25 -6.15 -7.26
N VAL A 93 16.05 -5.62 -7.57
CA VAL A 93 15.61 -5.47 -8.97
C VAL A 93 16.47 -4.46 -9.72
N MET A 94 16.80 -3.33 -9.10
CA MET A 94 17.66 -2.31 -9.72
C MET A 94 19.05 -2.87 -10.05
N ALA A 95 19.67 -3.61 -9.12
CA ALA A 95 20.96 -4.27 -9.38
C ALA A 95 20.88 -5.33 -10.50
N LEU A 96 19.76 -6.04 -10.61
CA LEU A 96 19.54 -7.00 -11.69
C LEU A 96 19.42 -6.31 -13.05
N LYS A 97 18.69 -5.19 -13.11
CA LYS A 97 18.40 -4.48 -14.36
C LYS A 97 19.52 -3.54 -14.81
N CYS A 98 20.38 -3.11 -13.88
CA CYS A 98 21.51 -2.21 -14.12
C CYS A 98 22.83 -2.88 -13.68
N PRO A 99 23.37 -3.84 -14.45
CA PRO A 99 24.57 -4.59 -14.07
C PRO A 99 25.84 -3.73 -13.95
N GLU A 100 25.84 -2.53 -14.53
CA GLU A 100 26.89 -1.50 -14.44
C GLU A 100 26.76 -0.57 -13.23
N ILE A 101 25.71 -0.69 -12.43
CA ILE A 101 25.52 0.09 -11.20
C ILE A 101 25.85 -0.80 -9.98
N GLU A 102 26.66 -0.27 -9.07
CA GLU A 102 26.88 -0.89 -7.77
C GLU A 102 25.78 -0.44 -6.80
N VAL A 103 25.09 -1.41 -6.17
CA VAL A 103 23.99 -1.18 -5.26
C VAL A 103 24.33 -1.74 -3.88
N ALA A 104 24.36 -0.88 -2.87
CA ALA A 104 24.55 -1.26 -1.48
C ALA A 104 23.27 -0.99 -0.68
N VAL A 105 22.73 -2.03 -0.05
CA VAL A 105 21.59 -1.92 0.88
C VAL A 105 22.14 -2.01 2.30
N VAL A 106 21.86 -1.00 3.12
CA VAL A 106 22.41 -0.92 4.47
C VAL A 106 21.32 -0.78 5.53
N ASP A 107 21.55 -1.37 6.69
CA ASP A 107 20.63 -1.31 7.83
C ASP A 107 21.44 -1.43 9.13
N ILE A 108 20.97 -0.77 10.19
CA ILE A 108 21.56 -0.88 11.53
C ILE A 108 21.27 -2.24 12.18
N SER A 109 20.28 -2.98 11.67
CA SER A 109 19.93 -4.31 12.15
C SER A 109 20.86 -5.36 11.56
N GLU A 110 21.89 -5.71 12.33
CA GLU A 110 22.81 -6.80 11.98
C GLU A 110 22.11 -8.15 11.73
N PRO A 111 21.12 -8.60 12.54
CA PRO A 111 20.38 -9.83 12.23
C PRO A 111 19.69 -9.81 10.87
N ARG A 112 19.15 -8.64 10.46
CA ARG A 112 18.48 -8.47 9.17
C ARG A 112 19.47 -8.50 8.02
N ILE A 113 20.61 -7.83 8.13
CA ILE A 113 21.67 -7.85 7.12
C ILE A 113 22.26 -9.26 6.98
N ASN A 114 22.47 -9.97 8.10
CA ASN A 114 22.93 -11.36 8.09
C ASN A 114 21.93 -12.27 7.36
N ALA A 115 20.63 -12.10 7.59
CA ALA A 115 19.60 -12.84 6.85
C ALA A 115 19.64 -12.54 5.34
N TRP A 116 19.78 -11.27 4.93
CA TRP A 116 19.94 -10.89 3.51
C TRP A 116 21.20 -11.47 2.86
N ASN A 117 22.24 -11.78 3.65
CA ASN A 117 23.46 -12.43 3.20
C ASN A 117 23.43 -13.97 3.32
N SER A 118 22.33 -14.55 3.80
CA SER A 118 22.15 -16.00 3.96
C SER A 118 21.30 -16.62 2.84
N ASP A 119 21.08 -17.93 2.88
CA ASP A 119 20.14 -18.62 1.97
C ASP A 119 18.66 -18.45 2.38
N LYS A 120 18.40 -17.86 3.55
CA LYS A 120 17.06 -17.56 4.05
C LYS A 120 16.87 -16.06 4.22
N LEU A 121 16.24 -15.43 3.24
CA LEU A 121 15.95 -14.00 3.27
C LEU A 121 15.06 -13.60 4.46
N PRO A 122 15.17 -12.35 4.97
CA PRO A 122 14.38 -11.90 6.11
C PRO A 122 12.91 -11.62 5.79
N ILE A 123 12.54 -11.63 4.51
CA ILE A 123 11.18 -11.42 4.02
C ILE A 123 10.86 -12.48 2.96
N TYR A 124 9.59 -12.90 2.92
CA TYR A 124 9.08 -13.77 1.88
C TYR A 124 8.38 -12.94 0.80
N GLU A 125 8.87 -13.05 -0.44
CA GLU A 125 8.24 -12.45 -1.62
C GLU A 125 8.45 -13.41 -2.81
N PRO A 126 7.38 -13.74 -3.58
CA PRO A 126 7.51 -14.61 -4.74
C PRO A 126 8.56 -14.09 -5.75
N GLY A 127 9.57 -14.90 -6.02
CA GLY A 127 10.66 -14.62 -6.97
C GLY A 127 11.80 -13.75 -6.43
N LEU A 128 11.73 -13.24 -5.20
CA LEU A 128 12.77 -12.36 -4.64
C LEU A 128 14.10 -13.09 -4.44
N ASP A 129 14.04 -14.33 -3.94
CA ASP A 129 15.23 -15.15 -3.67
C ASP A 129 16.09 -15.35 -4.93
N ASP A 130 15.45 -15.64 -6.06
CA ASP A 130 16.12 -15.81 -7.36
C ASP A 130 16.80 -14.51 -7.83
N VAL A 131 16.16 -13.36 -7.62
CA VAL A 131 16.72 -12.05 -7.99
C VAL A 131 17.94 -11.73 -7.13
N VAL A 132 17.84 -11.93 -5.81
CA VAL A 132 18.94 -11.66 -4.88
C VAL A 132 20.14 -12.54 -5.20
N LYS A 133 19.94 -13.85 -5.41
CA LYS A 133 21.02 -14.80 -5.72
C LYS A 133 21.79 -14.45 -7.00
N GLN A 134 21.14 -13.88 -8.01
CA GLN A 134 21.78 -13.48 -9.27
C GLN A 134 22.68 -12.24 -9.16
N CYS A 135 22.43 -11.39 -8.16
CA CYS A 135 23.09 -10.08 -8.03
C CYS A 135 24.01 -9.98 -6.82
N ARG A 136 23.71 -10.70 -5.74
CA ARG A 136 24.43 -10.63 -4.47
C ARG A 136 25.89 -11.02 -4.66
N GLY A 137 26.80 -10.14 -4.24
CA GLY A 137 28.25 -10.32 -4.40
C GLY A 137 28.79 -9.98 -5.79
N ARG A 138 27.93 -9.70 -6.78
CA ARG A 138 28.32 -9.19 -8.11
C ARG A 138 28.25 -7.67 -8.14
N ASN A 139 27.05 -7.12 -7.96
CA ASN A 139 26.80 -5.68 -7.92
C ASN A 139 25.73 -5.29 -6.88
N LEU A 140 25.19 -6.27 -6.12
CA LEU A 140 24.32 -6.04 -4.98
C LEU A 140 25.03 -6.47 -3.70
N PHE A 141 25.06 -5.57 -2.70
CA PHE A 141 25.74 -5.79 -1.43
C PHE A 141 24.83 -5.43 -0.26
N PHE A 142 24.86 -6.23 0.82
CA PHE A 142 24.16 -5.94 2.07
C PHE A 142 25.17 -5.73 3.18
N SER A 143 25.08 -4.61 3.90
CA SER A 143 26.11 -4.21 4.87
C SER A 143 25.53 -3.45 6.07
N THR A 144 26.19 -3.55 7.22
CA THR A 144 25.94 -2.72 8.41
C THR A 144 26.80 -1.45 8.43
N ASP A 145 27.78 -1.32 7.51
CA ASP A 145 28.68 -0.16 7.40
C ASP A 145 28.01 0.99 6.63
N VAL A 146 27.01 1.60 7.30
CA VAL A 146 26.16 2.64 6.71
C VAL A 146 26.97 3.84 6.23
N GLU A 147 27.87 4.35 7.06
CA GLU A 147 28.62 5.59 6.78
C GLU A 147 29.52 5.41 5.56
N LYS A 148 30.26 4.30 5.47
CA LYS A 148 31.09 4.01 4.29
C LYS A 148 30.28 4.02 3.00
N HIS A 149 29.16 3.32 2.96
CA HIS A 149 28.36 3.21 1.74
C HIS A 149 27.70 4.54 1.35
N VAL A 150 27.29 5.36 2.32
CA VAL A 150 26.82 6.72 2.05
C VAL A 150 27.95 7.60 1.51
N PHE A 151 29.13 7.57 2.12
CA PHE A 151 30.30 8.32 1.68
C PHE A 151 30.63 8.06 0.21
N GLU A 152 30.68 6.79 -0.20
CA GLU A 152 31.10 6.35 -1.53
C GLU A 152 30.04 6.55 -2.63
N SER A 153 28.75 6.65 -2.25
CA SER A 153 27.61 6.69 -3.19
C SER A 153 27.41 8.03 -3.90
N ASP A 154 26.84 7.98 -5.10
CA ASP A 154 26.40 9.16 -5.86
C ASP A 154 24.89 9.43 -5.63
N ILE A 155 24.11 8.37 -5.42
CA ILE A 155 22.67 8.41 -5.09
C ILE A 155 22.41 7.67 -3.78
N VAL A 156 21.69 8.30 -2.85
CA VAL A 156 21.29 7.71 -1.56
C VAL A 156 19.78 7.61 -1.47
N PHE A 157 19.24 6.40 -1.49
CA PHE A 157 17.83 6.14 -1.16
C PHE A 157 17.62 6.11 0.35
N VAL A 158 16.58 6.76 0.83
CA VAL A 158 16.12 6.73 2.21
C VAL A 158 14.82 5.94 2.27
N SER A 159 14.89 4.69 2.74
CA SER A 159 13.80 3.71 2.85
C SER A 159 13.60 3.26 4.30
N VAL A 160 13.60 4.23 5.22
CA VAL A 160 13.43 3.99 6.66
C VAL A 160 11.96 4.10 7.07
N ASN A 161 11.61 3.45 8.18
CA ASN A 161 10.24 3.52 8.71
C ASN A 161 9.93 4.94 9.22
N THR A 162 8.68 5.35 9.01
CA THR A 162 8.06 6.58 9.53
C THR A 162 6.86 6.18 10.37
N PRO A 163 7.08 5.62 11.58
CA PRO A 163 6.00 5.04 12.37
C PRO A 163 4.98 6.08 12.81
N THR A 164 3.76 5.67 13.10
CA THR A 164 2.75 6.60 13.63
C THR A 164 3.15 7.04 15.04
N LYS A 165 3.14 8.35 15.34
CA LYS A 165 3.43 8.84 16.69
C LYS A 165 2.43 8.27 17.70
N THR A 166 2.91 7.72 18.81
CA THR A 166 2.06 7.24 19.92
C THR A 166 1.77 8.31 20.98
N GLN A 167 2.56 9.38 21.04
CA GLN A 167 2.43 10.43 22.05
C GLN A 167 2.65 11.84 21.47
N GLY A 168 2.19 12.84 22.21
CA GLY A 168 2.35 14.25 21.85
C GLY A 168 1.46 14.71 20.69
N LEU A 169 1.85 15.82 20.05
CA LEU A 169 1.07 16.41 18.96
C LEU A 169 0.95 15.45 17.78
N GLY A 170 -0.30 15.18 17.35
CA GLY A 170 -0.59 14.25 16.26
C GLY A 170 -0.54 12.77 16.64
N ALA A 171 -0.54 12.43 17.94
CA ALA A 171 -0.60 11.05 18.39
C ALA A 171 -1.75 10.26 17.72
N GLY A 172 -1.44 9.05 17.24
CA GLY A 172 -2.34 8.17 16.51
C GLY A 172 -2.62 8.58 15.06
N LYS A 173 -1.98 9.63 14.53
CA LYS A 173 -2.17 10.05 13.12
C LYS A 173 -0.91 10.49 12.38
N ALA A 174 -0.08 11.30 13.02
CA ALA A 174 1.09 11.89 12.41
C ALA A 174 2.24 10.89 12.34
N ALA A 175 3.00 10.91 11.26
CA ALA A 175 4.25 10.17 11.16
C ALA A 175 5.33 10.75 12.10
N ASP A 176 6.08 9.86 12.72
CA ASP A 176 7.31 10.14 13.44
C ASP A 176 8.47 10.16 12.45
N LEU A 177 9.12 11.32 12.33
CA LEU A 177 10.22 11.54 11.39
C LEU A 177 11.59 11.32 12.03
N THR A 178 11.68 10.79 13.26
CA THR A 178 12.94 10.61 14.00
C THR A 178 14.00 9.85 13.19
N TYR A 179 13.66 8.70 12.61
CA TYR A 179 14.62 7.89 11.84
C TYR A 179 15.01 8.57 10.52
N TRP A 180 14.07 9.27 9.92
CA TRP A 180 14.28 9.99 8.68
C TRP A 180 15.19 11.22 8.90
N GLU A 181 15.00 11.96 10.00
CA GLU A 181 15.86 13.08 10.38
C GLU A 181 17.27 12.60 10.72
N SER A 182 17.37 11.50 11.47
CA SER A 182 18.66 10.86 11.78
C SER A 182 19.41 10.45 10.52
N ALA A 183 18.73 9.87 9.53
CA ALA A 183 19.31 9.55 8.24
C ALA A 183 19.82 10.80 7.50
N ALA A 184 19.02 11.87 7.45
CA ALA A 184 19.40 13.13 6.81
C ALA A 184 20.64 13.76 7.45
N ARG A 185 20.73 13.78 8.78
CA ARG A 185 21.89 14.29 9.52
C ARG A 185 23.15 13.47 9.25
N MET A 186 23.05 12.14 9.32
CA MET A 186 24.16 11.25 9.01
C MET A 186 24.66 11.43 7.56
N ILE A 187 23.74 11.56 6.60
CA ILE A 187 24.12 11.86 5.21
C ILE A 187 24.91 13.17 5.12
N ALA A 188 24.48 14.23 5.80
CA ALA A 188 25.22 15.51 5.81
C ALA A 188 26.62 15.38 6.43
N ASP A 189 26.74 14.64 7.54
CA ASP A 189 28.00 14.54 8.28
C ASP A 189 29.09 13.78 7.53
N VAL A 190 28.68 12.68 6.89
CA VAL A 190 29.57 11.73 6.23
C VAL A 190 29.92 12.14 4.80
N SER A 191 29.01 12.83 4.11
CA SER A 191 29.21 13.20 2.70
C SER A 191 30.35 14.21 2.50
N LYS A 192 31.24 13.93 1.54
CA LYS A 192 32.31 14.84 1.09
C LYS A 192 32.19 15.30 -0.36
N SER A 193 31.18 14.82 -1.08
CA SER A 193 30.86 15.20 -2.45
C SER A 193 29.37 15.49 -2.56
N SER A 194 28.96 16.22 -3.60
CA SER A 194 27.54 16.40 -3.91
C SER A 194 26.85 15.06 -4.17
N LYS A 195 25.57 14.94 -3.77
CA LYS A 195 24.79 13.69 -3.88
C LYS A 195 23.33 13.96 -4.23
N ILE A 196 22.69 12.97 -4.85
CA ILE A 196 21.24 12.91 -4.98
C ILE A 196 20.69 12.09 -3.80
N VAL A 197 19.78 12.66 -3.02
CA VAL A 197 19.10 11.98 -1.93
C VAL A 197 17.66 11.72 -2.34
N VAL A 198 17.27 10.45 -2.36
CA VAL A 198 15.98 9.99 -2.86
C VAL A 198 15.15 9.46 -1.69
N GLU A 199 14.08 10.17 -1.38
CA GLU A 199 13.06 9.74 -0.44
C GLU A 199 12.20 8.66 -1.13
N LYS A 200 12.15 7.44 -0.56
CA LYS A 200 11.43 6.27 -1.12
C LYS A 200 10.26 5.82 -0.25
N SER A 201 10.31 6.13 1.04
CA SER A 201 9.30 5.73 2.01
C SER A 201 7.97 6.45 1.77
N THR A 202 6.92 6.08 2.49
CA THR A 202 5.75 6.96 2.56
C THR A 202 6.02 8.03 3.60
N VAL A 203 6.11 9.29 3.17
CA VAL A 203 6.31 10.44 4.05
C VAL A 203 5.15 11.44 3.93
N PRO A 204 4.87 12.23 4.98
CA PRO A 204 3.96 13.37 4.89
C PRO A 204 4.40 14.37 3.81
N VAL A 205 3.45 15.08 3.21
CA VAL A 205 3.76 16.16 2.25
C VAL A 205 4.60 17.24 2.95
N ARG A 206 5.61 17.75 2.24
CA ARG A 206 6.67 18.69 2.69
C ARG A 206 7.77 18.08 3.54
N THR A 207 7.83 16.75 3.66
CA THR A 207 8.94 16.10 4.37
C THR A 207 10.25 16.35 3.63
N ALA A 208 10.29 16.23 2.31
CA ALA A 208 11.51 16.50 1.55
C ALA A 208 12.07 17.94 1.72
N GLU A 209 11.21 18.93 2.00
CA GLU A 209 11.66 20.30 2.35
C GLU A 209 12.42 20.34 3.68
N ALA A 210 12.04 19.53 4.66
CA ALA A 210 12.77 19.43 5.92
C ALA A 210 14.17 18.79 5.72
N ILE A 211 14.30 17.84 4.79
CA ILE A 211 15.56 17.15 4.49
C ILE A 211 16.49 18.16 3.84
N GLU A 212 15.95 18.96 2.92
CA GLU A 212 16.69 20.01 2.24
C GLU A 212 17.22 21.01 3.26
N LYS A 213 16.40 21.45 4.21
CA LYS A 213 16.85 22.34 5.30
C LYS A 213 17.98 21.72 6.12
N ILE A 214 17.86 20.46 6.53
CA ILE A 214 18.91 19.77 7.30
C ILE A 214 20.20 19.66 6.48
N LEU A 215 20.12 19.18 5.25
CA LEU A 215 21.28 18.94 4.40
C LEU A 215 21.98 20.24 4.00
N THR A 216 21.23 21.29 3.62
CA THR A 216 21.79 22.59 3.20
C THR A 216 22.47 23.33 4.33
N HIS A 217 21.93 23.30 5.55
CA HIS A 217 22.56 23.97 6.70
C HIS A 217 23.77 23.22 7.25
N ASN A 218 23.96 21.96 6.86
CA ASN A 218 25.11 21.15 7.21
C ASN A 218 26.01 20.85 6.00
N SER A 219 25.73 21.47 4.85
CA SER A 219 26.51 21.23 3.65
C SER A 219 27.83 21.98 3.77
N LYS A 220 28.91 21.24 4.02
CA LYS A 220 30.27 21.77 4.16
C LYS A 220 30.85 22.14 2.77
N GLY A 221 30.12 22.95 1.99
CA GLY A 221 30.45 23.35 0.62
C GLY A 221 30.03 22.37 -0.48
N ILE A 222 29.21 21.37 -0.17
CA ILE A 222 28.71 20.38 -1.13
C ILE A 222 27.22 20.60 -1.44
N GLU A 223 26.75 20.09 -2.58
CA GLU A 223 25.37 20.28 -3.02
C GLU A 223 24.56 18.99 -2.86
N PHE A 224 23.34 19.11 -2.33
CA PHE A 224 22.40 17.99 -2.23
C PHE A 224 21.17 18.26 -3.08
N GLN A 225 20.82 17.30 -3.93
CA GLN A 225 19.58 17.34 -4.69
C GLN A 225 18.58 16.33 -4.11
N ILE A 226 17.39 16.79 -3.77
CA ILE A 226 16.39 15.99 -3.08
C ILE A 226 15.30 15.59 -4.04
N LEU A 227 15.07 14.29 -4.15
CA LEU A 227 14.00 13.72 -4.95
C LEU A 227 13.03 12.95 -4.06
N SER A 228 11.75 12.96 -4.41
CA SER A 228 10.78 11.98 -3.91
C SER A 228 10.54 10.94 -5.01
N ASN A 229 10.69 9.67 -4.68
CA ASN A 229 10.41 8.56 -5.56
C ASN A 229 9.55 7.54 -4.84
N PRO A 230 8.25 7.82 -4.67
CA PRO A 230 7.38 6.95 -3.90
C PRO A 230 7.34 5.54 -4.48
N GLU A 231 7.19 4.59 -3.59
CA GLU A 231 7.04 3.19 -3.92
C GLU A 231 5.54 2.87 -4.23
N PHE A 232 5.24 1.91 -5.12
CA PHE A 232 3.86 1.44 -5.40
C PHE A 232 3.68 -0.09 -5.44
N LEU A 233 4.66 -0.87 -5.00
CA LEU A 233 4.61 -2.32 -4.87
C LEU A 233 3.57 -2.74 -3.83
N ALA A 234 2.99 -3.92 -4.04
CA ALA A 234 2.20 -4.60 -3.03
C ALA A 234 2.91 -5.86 -2.57
N GLU A 235 2.88 -6.12 -1.27
CA GLU A 235 3.41 -7.38 -0.71
C GLU A 235 2.71 -8.59 -1.34
N GLY A 236 3.46 -9.65 -1.61
CA GLY A 236 3.04 -10.84 -2.36
C GLY A 236 3.15 -10.67 -3.89
N THR A 237 3.33 -9.45 -4.41
CA THR A 237 3.54 -9.18 -5.84
C THR A 237 4.74 -8.26 -6.11
N ALA A 238 5.61 -8.05 -5.12
CA ALA A 238 6.62 -6.99 -5.16
C ALA A 238 7.53 -7.07 -6.40
N ILE A 239 8.03 -8.26 -6.74
CA ILE A 239 8.92 -8.46 -7.88
C ILE A 239 8.22 -8.18 -9.22
N LYS A 240 6.96 -8.62 -9.35
CA LYS A 240 6.16 -8.36 -10.55
C LYS A 240 5.92 -6.86 -10.72
N ASP A 241 5.56 -6.18 -9.63
CA ASP A 241 5.28 -4.75 -9.61
C ASP A 241 6.54 -3.91 -9.92
N LEU A 242 7.72 -4.37 -9.48
CA LEU A 242 9.00 -3.72 -9.77
C LEU A 242 9.51 -3.98 -11.21
N TYR A 243 9.21 -5.15 -11.78
CA TYR A 243 9.57 -5.48 -13.16
C TYR A 243 8.71 -4.77 -14.19
N ASN A 244 7.41 -4.65 -13.92
CA ASN A 244 6.45 -4.05 -14.81
C ASN A 244 5.51 -3.12 -14.02
N PRO A 245 6.01 -1.97 -13.54
CA PRO A 245 5.21 -1.03 -12.79
C PRO A 245 4.15 -0.40 -13.68
N ASP A 246 2.98 -0.09 -13.13
CA ASP A 246 1.99 0.75 -13.84
C ASP A 246 2.58 2.14 -14.16
N ARG A 247 3.45 2.64 -13.26
CA ARG A 247 4.24 3.86 -13.39
C ARG A 247 5.38 3.92 -12.38
N VAL A 248 6.43 4.63 -12.71
CA VAL A 248 7.43 5.17 -11.76
C VAL A 248 7.16 6.66 -11.60
N LEU A 249 7.17 7.16 -10.37
CA LEU A 249 6.96 8.59 -10.07
C LEU A 249 8.23 9.20 -9.50
N ILE A 250 8.69 10.30 -10.07
CA ILE A 250 9.88 11.04 -9.61
C ILE A 250 9.49 12.51 -9.42
N GLY A 251 9.62 13.02 -8.21
CA GLY A 251 9.44 14.43 -7.87
C GLY A 251 10.77 15.09 -7.55
N GLY A 252 11.00 16.31 -8.05
CA GLY A 252 12.17 17.11 -7.68
C GLY A 252 11.88 18.61 -7.67
N ARG A 253 12.89 19.41 -7.38
CA ARG A 253 12.79 20.87 -7.44
C ARG A 253 12.80 21.35 -8.89
N ASP A 254 12.03 22.39 -9.18
CA ASP A 254 12.03 23.04 -10.49
C ASP A 254 13.19 24.04 -10.62
N THR A 255 14.42 23.50 -10.59
CA THR A 255 15.68 24.23 -10.77
C THR A 255 16.55 23.47 -11.76
N PRO A 256 17.54 24.11 -12.42
CA PRO A 256 18.43 23.40 -13.34
C PRO A 256 19.16 22.21 -12.71
N ALA A 257 19.53 22.31 -11.43
CA ALA A 257 20.16 21.21 -10.70
C ALA A 257 19.14 20.11 -10.32
N GLY A 258 17.93 20.49 -9.92
CA GLY A 258 16.85 19.56 -9.63
C GLY A 258 16.41 18.75 -10.85
N GLN A 259 16.29 19.39 -12.02
CA GLN A 259 15.96 18.71 -13.27
C GLN A 259 17.05 17.71 -13.68
N LYS A 260 18.34 18.06 -13.53
CA LYS A 260 19.45 17.12 -13.75
C LYS A 260 19.40 15.92 -12.81
N ALA A 261 19.02 16.13 -11.55
CA ALA A 261 18.88 15.02 -10.60
C ALA A 261 17.69 14.10 -10.97
N ILE A 262 16.56 14.68 -11.38
CA ILE A 262 15.41 13.93 -11.91
C ILE A 262 15.84 13.10 -13.12
N GLU A 263 16.55 13.69 -14.07
CA GLU A 263 17.05 12.99 -15.26
C GLU A 263 17.99 11.84 -14.89
N ALA A 264 18.93 12.05 -13.97
CA ALA A 264 19.84 11.00 -13.52
C ALA A 264 19.08 9.78 -12.93
N LEU A 265 18.04 10.01 -12.12
CA LEU A 265 17.23 8.92 -11.57
C LEU A 265 16.30 8.30 -12.63
N ARG A 266 15.75 9.10 -13.53
CA ARG A 266 14.94 8.62 -14.67
C ARG A 266 15.75 7.68 -15.55
N ASP A 267 17.01 8.02 -15.83
CA ASP A 267 17.89 7.23 -16.68
C ASP A 267 18.20 5.86 -16.04
N VAL A 268 18.30 5.78 -14.71
CA VAL A 268 18.38 4.48 -13.99
C VAL A 268 17.15 3.63 -14.27
N TYR A 269 15.94 4.16 -14.03
CA TYR A 269 14.70 3.39 -14.27
C TYR A 269 14.49 3.04 -15.75
N ALA A 270 14.94 3.88 -16.67
CA ALA A 270 14.79 3.68 -18.11
C ALA A 270 15.56 2.46 -18.66
N HIS A 271 16.41 1.81 -17.84
CA HIS A 271 17.05 0.53 -18.20
C HIS A 271 16.03 -0.60 -18.39
N TRP A 272 14.86 -0.53 -17.74
CA TRP A 272 13.83 -1.56 -17.89
C TRP A 272 12.39 -1.04 -17.91
N VAL A 273 12.15 0.18 -17.43
CA VAL A 273 10.82 0.80 -17.45
C VAL A 273 10.69 1.68 -18.70
N PRO A 274 9.65 1.49 -19.53
CA PRO A 274 9.36 2.39 -20.65
C PRO A 274 9.25 3.85 -20.19
N VAL A 275 9.84 4.78 -20.93
CA VAL A 275 9.95 6.19 -20.52
C VAL A 275 8.58 6.84 -20.32
N GLU A 276 7.57 6.42 -21.10
CA GLU A 276 6.18 6.86 -20.97
C GLU A 276 5.51 6.45 -19.65
N GLN A 277 6.05 5.44 -18.96
CA GLN A 277 5.62 5.03 -17.62
C GLN A 277 6.39 5.76 -16.51
N ILE A 278 7.40 6.57 -16.83
CA ILE A 278 8.16 7.35 -15.85
C ILE A 278 7.62 8.78 -15.81
N ILE A 279 6.87 9.09 -14.76
CA ILE A 279 6.24 10.40 -14.56
C ILE A 279 7.17 11.27 -13.71
N CYS A 280 7.61 12.39 -14.28
CA CYS A 280 8.38 13.40 -13.56
C CYS A 280 7.47 14.58 -13.17
N THR A 281 7.57 15.03 -11.91
CA THR A 281 6.74 16.12 -11.37
C THR A 281 7.53 16.95 -10.35
N ASN A 282 6.89 17.92 -9.70
CA ASN A 282 7.48 18.62 -8.58
C ASN A 282 7.48 17.75 -7.31
N LEU A 283 8.39 18.06 -6.39
CA LEU A 283 8.62 17.32 -5.15
C LEU A 283 7.34 17.03 -4.35
N TRP A 284 6.51 18.04 -4.08
CA TRP A 284 5.31 17.90 -3.25
C TRP A 284 4.19 17.13 -3.95
N SER A 285 4.07 17.29 -5.28
CA SER A 285 3.12 16.52 -6.07
C SER A 285 3.45 15.03 -6.01
N ALA A 286 4.72 14.65 -6.05
CA ALA A 286 5.10 13.25 -5.90
C ALA A 286 4.71 12.67 -4.53
N GLU A 287 5.05 13.37 -3.43
CA GLU A 287 4.69 12.95 -2.06
C GLU A 287 3.17 12.81 -1.89
N LEU A 288 2.40 13.83 -2.31
CA LEU A 288 0.95 13.82 -2.18
C LEU A 288 0.29 12.74 -3.04
N SER A 289 0.80 12.50 -4.25
CA SER A 289 0.26 11.46 -5.15
C SER A 289 0.30 10.07 -4.52
N LYS A 290 1.30 9.75 -3.70
CA LYS A 290 1.36 8.46 -2.99
C LYS A 290 0.27 8.34 -1.93
N LEU A 291 0.13 9.35 -1.06
CA LEU A 291 -0.92 9.38 -0.04
C LEU A 291 -2.31 9.34 -0.67
N ALA A 292 -2.53 10.12 -1.73
CA ALA A 292 -3.78 10.14 -2.47
C ALA A 292 -4.08 8.77 -3.09
N ALA A 293 -3.13 8.16 -3.83
CA ALA A 293 -3.34 6.85 -4.45
C ALA A 293 -3.76 5.78 -3.44
N ASN A 294 -3.06 5.71 -2.30
CA ASN A 294 -3.39 4.75 -1.23
C ASN A 294 -4.76 5.07 -0.59
N ALA A 295 -5.10 6.34 -0.41
CA ALA A 295 -6.41 6.75 0.09
C ALA A 295 -7.55 6.38 -0.88
N PHE A 296 -7.36 6.53 -2.20
CA PHE A 296 -8.33 6.10 -3.21
C PHE A 296 -8.50 4.57 -3.25
N LEU A 297 -7.42 3.80 -3.14
CA LEU A 297 -7.49 2.34 -3.07
C LEU A 297 -8.27 1.86 -1.84
N ALA A 298 -7.93 2.39 -0.67
CA ALA A 298 -8.62 2.07 0.58
C ALA A 298 -10.08 2.55 0.58
N GLN A 299 -10.36 3.72 -0.02
CA GLN A 299 -11.72 4.23 -0.18
C GLN A 299 -12.59 3.25 -0.97
N ARG A 300 -12.09 2.68 -2.07
CA ARG A 300 -12.85 1.70 -2.87
C ARG A 300 -13.24 0.48 -2.03
N ILE A 301 -12.31 -0.03 -1.22
CA ILE A 301 -12.58 -1.15 -0.30
C ILE A 301 -13.64 -0.75 0.73
N SER A 302 -13.51 0.40 1.37
CA SER A 302 -14.51 0.88 2.34
C SER A 302 -15.87 1.12 1.69
N SER A 303 -15.92 1.65 0.46
CA SER A 303 -17.16 1.85 -0.29
C SER A 303 -17.87 0.53 -0.57
N VAL A 304 -17.16 -0.50 -1.05
CA VAL A 304 -17.80 -1.80 -1.29
C VAL A 304 -18.17 -2.51 0.02
N ASN A 305 -17.41 -2.34 1.09
CA ASN A 305 -17.74 -2.85 2.42
C ASN A 305 -19.00 -2.18 3.00
N ALA A 306 -19.18 -0.87 2.80
CA ALA A 306 -20.41 -0.19 3.17
C ALA A 306 -21.61 -0.74 2.38
N MET A 307 -21.44 -0.98 1.08
CA MET A 307 -22.48 -1.63 0.26
C MET A 307 -22.76 -3.06 0.70
N SER A 308 -21.75 -3.79 1.21
CA SER A 308 -21.94 -5.16 1.74
C SER A 308 -22.96 -5.18 2.87
N ALA A 309 -22.89 -4.23 3.81
CA ALA A 309 -23.86 -4.13 4.90
C ALA A 309 -25.29 -3.90 4.38
N LEU A 310 -25.45 -3.05 3.36
CA LEU A 310 -26.74 -2.81 2.73
C LEU A 310 -27.25 -4.05 1.97
N CYS A 311 -26.36 -4.79 1.32
CA CYS A 311 -26.71 -6.03 0.63
C CYS A 311 -27.25 -7.08 1.63
N GLU A 312 -26.56 -7.24 2.77
CA GLU A 312 -27.02 -8.14 3.86
C GLU A 312 -28.42 -7.76 4.35
N ALA A 313 -28.72 -6.47 4.48
CA ALA A 313 -30.01 -5.97 4.95
C ALA A 313 -31.15 -6.05 3.92
N THR A 314 -30.83 -6.10 2.62
CA THR A 314 -31.82 -6.04 1.53
C THR A 314 -31.97 -7.36 0.78
N GLY A 315 -31.09 -8.33 1.03
CA GLY A 315 -31.06 -9.61 0.30
C GLY A 315 -30.33 -9.54 -1.05
N ALA A 316 -29.55 -8.48 -1.30
CA ALA A 316 -28.67 -8.41 -2.47
C ALA A 316 -27.33 -9.15 -2.21
N ASP A 317 -26.56 -9.38 -3.27
CA ASP A 317 -25.21 -9.96 -3.20
C ASP A 317 -24.16 -8.93 -3.63
N VAL A 318 -23.26 -8.58 -2.71
CA VAL A 318 -22.19 -7.60 -2.92
C VAL A 318 -21.25 -7.99 -4.06
N THR A 319 -21.05 -9.28 -4.32
CA THR A 319 -20.22 -9.77 -5.42
C THR A 319 -20.85 -9.44 -6.77
N GLN A 320 -22.18 -9.60 -6.87
CA GLN A 320 -22.94 -9.24 -8.07
C GLN A 320 -22.98 -7.73 -8.27
N VAL A 321 -23.21 -6.97 -7.19
CA VAL A 321 -23.18 -5.50 -7.21
C VAL A 321 -21.80 -4.98 -7.63
N ALA A 322 -20.73 -5.50 -7.02
CA ALA A 322 -19.36 -5.13 -7.34
C ALA A 322 -19.00 -5.45 -8.79
N HIS A 323 -19.43 -6.62 -9.29
CA HIS A 323 -19.24 -6.99 -10.69
C HIS A 323 -19.94 -5.99 -11.63
N ALA A 324 -21.23 -5.73 -11.41
CA ALA A 324 -22.01 -4.80 -12.23
C ALA A 324 -21.40 -3.40 -12.24
N VAL A 325 -21.06 -2.84 -11.07
CA VAL A 325 -20.41 -1.53 -10.94
C VAL A 325 -19.03 -1.51 -11.60
N GLY A 326 -18.25 -2.57 -11.44
CA GLY A 326 -16.90 -2.69 -11.98
C GLY A 326 -16.82 -2.83 -13.51
N THR A 327 -17.94 -3.13 -14.18
CA THR A 327 -18.01 -3.17 -15.66
C THR A 327 -17.93 -1.78 -16.30
N ASP A 328 -18.29 -0.73 -15.56
CA ASP A 328 -18.11 0.64 -16.00
C ASP A 328 -16.62 0.99 -15.99
N THR A 329 -16.03 1.21 -17.17
CA THR A 329 -14.60 1.43 -17.33
C THR A 329 -14.09 2.71 -16.65
N ARG A 330 -14.97 3.66 -16.31
CA ARG A 330 -14.62 4.85 -15.51
C ARG A 330 -14.40 4.52 -14.04
N ILE A 331 -14.95 3.40 -13.57
CA ILE A 331 -14.78 2.88 -12.21
C ILE A 331 -13.74 1.76 -12.21
N GLY A 332 -13.85 0.82 -13.14
CA GLY A 332 -13.01 -0.36 -13.26
C GLY A 332 -13.27 -1.44 -12.20
N PRO A 333 -12.83 -2.70 -12.43
CA PRO A 333 -13.20 -3.85 -11.60
C PRO A 333 -12.30 -4.07 -10.38
N LYS A 334 -11.13 -3.41 -10.30
CA LYS A 334 -10.13 -3.65 -9.26
C LYS A 334 -10.53 -3.02 -7.93
N PHE A 335 -10.06 -3.60 -6.81
CA PHE A 335 -10.29 -3.10 -5.44
C PHE A 335 -11.78 -2.99 -5.06
N LEU A 336 -12.62 -3.88 -5.60
CA LEU A 336 -14.06 -3.97 -5.32
C LEU A 336 -14.47 -5.29 -4.64
N ASN A 337 -13.51 -5.99 -4.03
CA ASN A 337 -13.81 -7.20 -3.27
C ASN A 337 -14.15 -6.81 -1.83
N ALA A 338 -15.38 -7.08 -1.40
CA ALA A 338 -15.78 -6.91 -0.01
C ALA A 338 -15.05 -7.91 0.90
N SER A 339 -14.68 -7.47 2.09
CA SER A 339 -13.93 -8.25 3.08
C SER A 339 -14.26 -7.83 4.50
N VAL A 340 -13.70 -8.52 5.50
CA VAL A 340 -13.80 -8.16 6.93
C VAL A 340 -13.17 -6.79 7.22
N GLY A 341 -12.27 -6.32 6.36
CA GLY A 341 -11.61 -5.04 6.44
C GLY A 341 -10.32 -5.05 5.63
N PHE A 342 -9.83 -3.89 5.22
CA PHE A 342 -8.45 -3.78 4.77
C PHE A 342 -7.50 -3.75 5.96
N GLY A 343 -6.28 -4.24 5.74
CA GLY A 343 -5.16 -4.15 6.68
C GLY A 343 -3.87 -3.73 5.98
N GLY A 344 -2.74 -4.10 6.56
CA GLY A 344 -1.42 -3.77 6.05
C GLY A 344 -0.93 -2.40 6.53
N SER A 345 0.38 -2.21 6.53
CA SER A 345 1.04 -1.03 7.12
C SER A 345 0.81 0.30 6.37
N CYS A 346 0.24 0.25 5.16
CA CYS A 346 0.12 1.43 4.28
C CYS A 346 -1.23 2.15 4.43
N PHE A 347 -2.37 1.48 4.21
CA PHE A 347 -3.64 2.18 4.03
C PHE A 347 -4.09 3.00 5.24
N GLN A 348 -4.17 2.38 6.41
CA GLN A 348 -4.65 3.09 7.61
C GLN A 348 -3.69 4.23 7.98
N LYS A 349 -2.39 3.96 8.03
CA LYS A 349 -1.35 4.94 8.34
C LYS A 349 -1.37 6.13 7.38
N ASP A 350 -1.47 5.89 6.08
CA ASP A 350 -1.40 6.95 5.07
C ASP A 350 -2.66 7.81 5.07
N ILE A 351 -3.84 7.21 5.27
CA ILE A 351 -5.10 7.98 5.41
C ILE A 351 -5.07 8.82 6.70
N LEU A 352 -4.60 8.27 7.82
CA LEU A 352 -4.49 9.02 9.07
C LEU A 352 -3.51 10.19 8.95
N ASN A 353 -2.39 9.99 8.25
CA ASN A 353 -1.46 11.07 7.90
C ASN A 353 -2.12 12.12 7.01
N LEU A 354 -2.87 11.72 5.97
CA LEU A 354 -3.59 12.64 5.10
C LEU A 354 -4.61 13.48 5.89
N ILE A 355 -5.38 12.84 6.79
CA ILE A 355 -6.31 13.52 7.70
C ILE A 355 -5.56 14.56 8.55
N TYR A 356 -4.44 14.18 9.14
CA TYR A 356 -3.63 15.08 9.96
C TYR A 356 -3.07 16.26 9.15
N ILE A 357 -2.60 16.02 7.93
CA ILE A 357 -2.14 17.09 7.01
C ILE A 357 -3.29 18.06 6.71
N CYS A 358 -4.49 17.55 6.43
CA CYS A 358 -5.67 18.40 6.22
C CYS A 358 -6.00 19.24 7.47
N GLU A 359 -5.98 18.64 8.65
CA GLU A 359 -6.21 19.33 9.94
C GLU A 359 -5.17 20.45 10.15
N CYS A 360 -3.88 20.18 9.92
CA CYS A 360 -2.81 21.17 10.06
C CYS A 360 -2.90 22.33 9.06
N ASN A 361 -3.56 22.14 7.90
CA ASN A 361 -3.77 23.18 6.91
C ASN A 361 -5.14 23.87 7.04
N GLY A 362 -5.89 23.62 8.13
CA GLY A 362 -7.18 24.24 8.36
C GLY A 362 -8.29 23.76 7.41
N LEU A 363 -8.23 22.49 6.97
CA LEU A 363 -9.19 21.88 6.03
C LEU A 363 -10.03 20.77 6.72
N PRO A 364 -10.88 21.10 7.70
CA PRO A 364 -11.60 20.11 8.49
C PRO A 364 -12.62 19.30 7.68
N GLU A 365 -13.25 19.87 6.65
CA GLU A 365 -14.19 19.16 5.78
C GLU A 365 -13.50 18.04 5.01
N VAL A 366 -12.31 18.32 4.47
CA VAL A 366 -11.49 17.35 3.73
C VAL A 366 -10.97 16.26 4.68
N ALA A 367 -10.54 16.63 5.89
CA ALA A 367 -10.14 15.69 6.93
C ALA A 367 -11.30 14.74 7.31
N ASN A 368 -12.51 15.29 7.50
CA ASN A 368 -13.69 14.51 7.86
C ASN A 368 -14.14 13.56 6.75
N TYR A 369 -13.98 13.94 5.48
CA TYR A 369 -14.24 13.07 4.35
C TYR A 369 -13.37 11.81 4.39
N TRP A 370 -12.04 11.98 4.47
CA TRP A 370 -11.11 10.85 4.51
C TRP A 370 -11.25 10.02 5.80
N LYS A 371 -11.63 10.65 6.92
CA LYS A 371 -11.93 9.95 8.17
C LYS A 371 -13.03 8.90 8.04
N GLN A 372 -13.99 9.07 7.12
CA GLN A 372 -15.02 8.06 6.89
C GLN A 372 -14.47 6.75 6.34
N VAL A 373 -13.40 6.80 5.54
CA VAL A 373 -12.77 5.59 4.98
C VAL A 373 -12.29 4.67 6.11
N VAL A 374 -11.63 5.22 7.14
CA VAL A 374 -11.17 4.47 8.32
C VAL A 374 -12.35 4.03 9.19
N LYS A 375 -13.33 4.92 9.44
CA LYS A 375 -14.51 4.58 10.26
C LYS A 375 -15.30 3.41 9.70
N VAL A 376 -15.50 3.36 8.38
CA VAL A 376 -16.21 2.23 7.74
C VAL A 376 -15.40 0.95 7.85
N ASN A 377 -14.07 1.02 7.74
CA ASN A 377 -13.21 -0.15 7.93
C ASN A 377 -13.29 -0.71 9.37
N ASP A 378 -13.23 0.17 10.37
CA ASP A 378 -13.38 -0.23 11.78
C ASP A 378 -14.80 -0.78 12.05
N TYR A 379 -15.84 -0.15 11.51
CA TYR A 379 -17.22 -0.65 11.56
C TYR A 379 -17.36 -2.05 10.95
N GLN A 380 -16.70 -2.34 9.83
CA GLN A 380 -16.75 -3.63 9.16
C GLN A 380 -16.20 -4.75 10.07
N LYS A 381 -15.04 -4.52 10.69
CA LYS A 381 -14.40 -5.46 11.63
C LYS A 381 -15.29 -5.73 12.85
N ILE A 382 -15.88 -4.66 13.41
CA ILE A 382 -16.82 -4.74 14.53
C ILE A 382 -18.07 -5.55 14.15
N ARG A 383 -18.71 -5.21 13.04
CA ARG A 383 -19.95 -5.87 12.61
C ARG A 383 -19.73 -7.36 12.36
N PHE A 384 -18.59 -7.73 11.77
CA PHE A 384 -18.24 -9.12 11.55
C PHE A 384 -18.11 -9.89 12.88
N ALA A 385 -17.36 -9.37 13.84
CA ALA A 385 -17.22 -10.00 15.17
C ALA A 385 -18.56 -10.10 15.90
N ASN A 386 -19.37 -9.04 15.87
CA ASN A 386 -20.71 -9.06 16.47
C ASN A 386 -21.62 -10.09 15.80
N ARG A 387 -21.51 -10.28 14.48
CA ARG A 387 -22.25 -11.31 13.76
C ARG A 387 -21.84 -12.71 14.22
N VAL A 388 -20.55 -12.96 14.45
CA VAL A 388 -20.07 -14.24 15.00
C VAL A 388 -20.73 -14.51 16.36
N VAL A 389 -20.72 -13.52 17.25
CA VAL A 389 -21.31 -13.64 18.59
C VAL A 389 -22.83 -13.81 18.56
N SER A 390 -23.54 -13.00 17.78
CA SER A 390 -25.01 -13.03 17.74
C SER A 390 -25.54 -14.31 17.11
N SER A 391 -24.86 -14.83 16.08
CA SER A 391 -25.21 -16.11 15.44
C SER A 391 -25.09 -17.29 16.40
N MET A 392 -24.20 -17.20 17.38
CA MET A 392 -23.99 -18.21 18.43
C MET A 392 -24.71 -17.84 19.74
N PHE A 393 -25.94 -17.32 19.63
CA PHE A 393 -26.85 -17.05 20.76
C PHE A 393 -26.36 -15.94 21.70
N ASN A 394 -25.66 -14.94 21.17
CA ASN A 394 -25.08 -13.82 21.93
C ASN A 394 -24.12 -14.26 23.05
N THR A 395 -23.55 -15.47 22.97
CA THR A 395 -22.60 -15.97 23.97
C THR A 395 -21.57 -16.88 23.32
N VAL A 396 -20.30 -16.48 23.42
CA VAL A 396 -19.15 -17.27 22.93
C VAL A 396 -18.23 -17.74 24.04
N SER A 397 -18.57 -17.44 25.30
CA SER A 397 -17.77 -17.82 26.46
C SER A 397 -17.54 -19.34 26.50
N GLY A 398 -16.26 -19.74 26.46
CA GLY A 398 -15.83 -21.14 26.48
C GLY A 398 -16.01 -21.89 25.14
N LYS A 399 -16.67 -21.30 24.13
CA LYS A 399 -16.80 -21.92 22.81
C LYS A 399 -15.45 -21.87 22.09
N LYS A 400 -15.06 -22.99 21.48
CA LYS A 400 -13.94 -23.02 20.54
C LYS A 400 -14.35 -22.40 19.20
N ILE A 401 -13.57 -21.45 18.70
CA ILE A 401 -13.73 -20.82 17.38
C ILE A 401 -12.42 -21.01 16.60
N ALA A 402 -12.52 -21.61 15.42
CA ALA A 402 -11.39 -21.76 14.51
C ALA A 402 -11.17 -20.46 13.72
N ILE A 403 -9.93 -19.99 13.63
CA ILE A 403 -9.53 -18.83 12.84
C ILE A 403 -8.60 -19.31 11.74
N LEU A 404 -9.05 -19.19 10.49
CA LEU A 404 -8.27 -19.52 9.31
C LEU A 404 -7.73 -18.22 8.69
N GLY A 405 -6.41 -18.07 8.78
CA GLY A 405 -5.67 -16.92 8.30
C GLY A 405 -5.49 -15.82 9.34
N PHE A 406 -4.27 -15.32 9.45
CA PHE A 406 -3.87 -14.25 10.37
C PHE A 406 -3.14 -13.11 9.65
N ALA A 407 -2.42 -13.39 8.56
CA ALA A 407 -1.81 -12.36 7.72
C ALA A 407 -2.85 -11.34 7.22
N PHE A 408 -2.44 -10.11 6.88
CA PHE A 408 -3.42 -9.10 6.45
C PHE A 408 -4.03 -9.40 5.05
N LYS A 409 -3.31 -10.18 4.24
CA LYS A 409 -3.69 -10.71 2.92
C LYS A 409 -2.93 -12.01 2.64
N LYS A 410 -3.31 -12.73 1.59
CA LYS A 410 -2.56 -13.93 1.14
C LYS A 410 -1.17 -13.58 0.58
N ASP A 411 -0.33 -14.59 0.49
CA ASP A 411 1.02 -14.59 -0.09
C ASP A 411 2.03 -13.71 0.64
N THR A 412 1.80 -13.41 1.92
CA THR A 412 2.72 -12.71 2.82
C THR A 412 2.62 -13.25 4.25
N GLY A 413 3.67 -13.10 5.04
CA GLY A 413 3.67 -13.36 6.49
C GLY A 413 3.44 -12.09 7.33
N ASP A 414 3.12 -10.96 6.69
CA ASP A 414 2.89 -9.69 7.39
C ASP A 414 1.53 -9.63 8.08
N THR A 415 1.56 -9.21 9.34
CA THR A 415 0.41 -9.14 10.24
C THR A 415 0.05 -7.69 10.63
N ARG A 416 0.82 -6.70 10.17
CA ARG A 416 0.58 -5.29 10.53
C ARG A 416 -0.82 -4.86 10.11
N GLU A 417 -1.58 -4.30 11.06
CA GLU A 417 -2.96 -3.85 10.87
C GLU A 417 -3.90 -4.93 10.28
N THR A 418 -3.59 -6.22 10.47
CA THR A 418 -4.48 -7.29 10.01
C THR A 418 -5.84 -7.21 10.71
N PRO A 419 -6.97 -7.30 9.97
CA PRO A 419 -8.30 -7.39 10.57
C PRO A 419 -8.46 -8.58 11.52
N ALA A 420 -7.61 -9.61 11.37
CA ALA A 420 -7.65 -10.79 12.24
C ALA A 420 -7.39 -10.44 13.71
N ILE A 421 -6.48 -9.49 13.99
CA ILE A 421 -6.19 -9.04 15.37
C ILE A 421 -7.45 -8.43 15.99
N ASP A 422 -8.13 -7.53 15.29
CA ASP A 422 -9.33 -6.86 15.79
C ASP A 422 -10.47 -7.85 16.07
N VAL A 423 -10.68 -8.83 15.17
CA VAL A 423 -11.72 -9.86 15.33
C VAL A 423 -11.36 -10.79 16.49
N CYS A 424 -10.13 -11.29 16.55
CA CYS A 424 -9.66 -12.18 17.61
C CYS A 424 -9.77 -11.52 18.99
N ASN A 425 -9.30 -10.28 19.13
CA ASN A 425 -9.36 -9.54 20.41
C ASN A 425 -10.80 -9.35 20.91
N ARG A 426 -11.76 -9.12 20.01
CA ARG A 426 -13.18 -9.02 20.37
C ARG A 426 -13.76 -10.35 20.84
N LEU A 427 -13.44 -11.45 20.15
CA LEU A 427 -13.92 -12.77 20.54
C LEU A 427 -13.29 -13.24 21.87
N VAL A 428 -12.01 -12.95 22.09
CA VAL A 428 -11.30 -13.16 23.37
C VAL A 428 -11.90 -12.33 24.49
N ALA A 429 -12.28 -11.07 24.24
CA ALA A 429 -12.96 -10.23 25.23
C ALA A 429 -14.30 -10.85 25.69
N ASP A 430 -14.99 -11.58 24.80
CA ASP A 430 -16.21 -12.36 25.10
C ASP A 430 -15.91 -13.79 25.58
N LYS A 431 -14.66 -14.07 25.97
CA LYS A 431 -14.15 -15.33 26.54
C LYS A 431 -14.23 -16.54 25.59
N ALA A 432 -14.20 -16.31 24.27
CA ALA A 432 -14.06 -17.40 23.31
C ALA A 432 -12.67 -18.06 23.41
N LYS A 433 -12.60 -19.34 23.07
CA LYS A 433 -11.32 -20.07 22.91
C LYS A 433 -10.96 -20.11 21.43
N LEU A 434 -9.87 -19.47 21.04
CA LEU A 434 -9.45 -19.39 19.65
C LEU A 434 -8.46 -20.50 19.29
N SER A 435 -8.60 -21.04 18.08
CA SER A 435 -7.65 -21.96 17.48
C SER A 435 -7.27 -21.45 16.11
N ILE A 436 -6.04 -20.95 15.98
CA ILE A 436 -5.59 -20.12 14.85
C ILE A 436 -4.61 -20.92 13.99
N TYR A 437 -4.84 -20.90 12.69
CA TYR A 437 -3.93 -21.46 11.68
C TYR A 437 -3.69 -20.42 10.58
N ASP A 438 -2.43 -20.16 10.26
CA ASP A 438 -1.99 -19.41 9.08
C ASP A 438 -0.75 -20.10 8.47
N PRO A 439 -0.64 -20.23 7.14
CA PRO A 439 0.47 -20.92 6.49
C PRO A 439 1.83 -20.24 6.60
N GLN A 440 1.87 -18.91 6.79
CA GLN A 440 3.10 -18.11 6.69
C GLN A 440 3.41 -17.29 7.95
N VAL A 441 2.43 -17.09 8.84
CA VAL A 441 2.66 -16.39 10.11
C VAL A 441 3.09 -17.38 11.21
N SER A 442 4.21 -17.08 11.88
CA SER A 442 4.69 -17.91 13.00
C SER A 442 3.83 -17.76 14.27
N GLU A 443 3.80 -18.81 15.11
CA GLU A 443 3.13 -18.75 16.42
C GLU A 443 3.64 -17.60 17.30
N GLU A 444 4.96 -17.40 17.33
CA GLU A 444 5.57 -16.31 18.10
C GLU A 444 5.02 -14.96 17.67
N GLN A 445 4.92 -14.71 16.36
CA GLN A 445 4.39 -13.47 15.81
C GLN A 445 2.90 -13.29 16.13
N MET A 446 2.07 -14.33 15.98
CA MET A 446 0.64 -14.26 16.32
C MET A 446 0.42 -13.94 17.80
N ARG A 447 1.13 -14.64 18.70
CA ARG A 447 1.01 -14.43 20.14
C ARG A 447 1.46 -13.04 20.54
N LYS A 448 2.56 -12.57 19.96
CA LYS A 448 3.07 -11.22 20.15
C LYS A 448 2.01 -10.20 19.74
N ASP A 449 1.47 -10.30 18.53
CA ASP A 449 0.50 -9.33 18.00
C ASP A 449 -0.81 -9.27 18.80
N LEU A 450 -1.29 -10.40 19.31
CA LEU A 450 -2.48 -10.45 20.17
C LEU A 450 -2.22 -9.91 21.59
N SER A 451 -0.97 -9.79 22.01
CA SER A 451 -0.58 -9.24 23.32
C SER A 451 -0.22 -7.75 23.30
N MET A 452 -0.03 -7.17 22.11
CA MET A 452 0.42 -5.78 21.93
C MET A 452 -0.74 -4.78 21.88
N ALA A 453 -0.49 -3.54 22.30
CA ALA A 453 -1.45 -2.46 22.07
C ALA A 453 -1.41 -1.99 20.60
N ARG A 454 -2.52 -1.39 20.14
CA ARG A 454 -2.62 -0.86 18.77
C ARG A 454 -1.50 0.17 18.52
N PHE A 455 -0.80 0.04 17.39
CA PHE A 455 0.36 0.83 16.95
C PHE A 455 1.72 0.50 17.59
N ASP A 456 1.81 -0.44 18.52
CA ASP A 456 3.11 -0.80 19.12
C ASP A 456 4.05 -1.50 18.11
N TRP A 457 3.51 -2.14 17.06
CA TRP A 457 4.32 -2.78 16.01
C TRP A 457 5.17 -1.79 15.19
N ASP A 458 4.77 -0.51 15.18
CA ASP A 458 5.46 0.56 14.47
C ASP A 458 6.68 1.07 15.28
N HIS A 459 6.75 0.77 16.58
CA HIS A 459 7.81 1.26 17.47
C HIS A 459 8.76 0.15 17.92
N LYS A 460 10.07 0.41 17.90
CA LYS A 460 11.07 -0.41 18.60
C LYS A 460 11.00 -0.13 20.10
N VAL A 461 9.94 -0.55 20.77
CA VAL A 461 9.89 -0.52 22.23
C VAL A 461 10.56 -1.80 22.76
N PRO A 462 11.52 -1.73 23.70
CA PRO A 462 11.93 -2.90 24.47
C PRO A 462 10.68 -3.44 25.15
N LEU A 463 10.31 -4.69 24.87
CA LEU A 463 9.11 -5.35 25.39
C LEU A 463 8.92 -5.00 26.87
N PRO A 464 7.94 -4.15 27.24
CA PRO A 464 7.47 -4.18 28.61
C PRO A 464 6.87 -5.57 28.79
N GLN A 465 7.10 -6.19 29.94
CA GLN A 465 6.44 -7.43 30.36
C GLN A 465 4.92 -7.16 30.48
N TYR A 466 4.22 -7.05 29.36
CA TYR A 466 2.78 -6.92 29.35
C TYR A 466 2.16 -8.28 29.68
N LYS A 467 1.20 -8.24 30.60
CA LYS A 467 0.60 -9.41 31.25
C LYS A 467 -0.04 -10.35 30.22
N ALA A 468 0.72 -11.36 29.82
CA ALA A 468 0.32 -12.48 28.99
C ALA A 468 -0.68 -13.44 29.68
N GLU A 469 -1.06 -13.18 30.93
CA GLU A 469 -1.80 -14.13 31.78
C GLU A 469 -3.23 -14.42 31.29
N GLY A 470 -3.86 -13.54 30.49
CA GLY A 470 -5.23 -13.73 30.01
C GLY A 470 -5.37 -14.25 28.57
N VAL A 471 -4.55 -13.73 27.64
CA VAL A 471 -4.64 -14.08 26.20
C VAL A 471 -4.03 -15.46 25.92
N SER A 472 -3.01 -15.85 26.70
CA SER A 472 -2.27 -17.10 26.48
C SER A 472 -3.14 -18.35 26.67
N GLU A 473 -4.05 -18.34 27.65
CA GLU A 473 -4.92 -19.50 27.94
C GLU A 473 -6.09 -19.67 26.95
N GLN A 474 -6.48 -18.59 26.27
CA GLN A 474 -7.62 -18.60 25.34
C GLN A 474 -7.20 -18.82 23.90
N VAL A 475 -5.91 -18.68 23.56
CA VAL A 475 -5.42 -18.75 22.18
C VAL A 475 -4.47 -19.94 22.00
N SER A 476 -4.87 -20.84 21.11
CA SER A 476 -4.03 -21.92 20.57
C SER A 476 -3.64 -21.61 19.13
N VAL A 477 -2.37 -21.77 18.79
CA VAL A 477 -1.89 -21.74 17.40
C VAL A 477 -1.59 -23.18 17.00
N VAL A 478 -2.09 -23.59 15.84
CA VAL A 478 -2.03 -24.99 15.37
C VAL A 478 -1.45 -25.04 13.96
N SER A 479 -1.09 -26.24 13.53
CA SER A 479 -0.32 -26.43 12.29
C SER A 479 -1.16 -26.68 11.03
N ASP A 480 -2.47 -26.94 11.17
CA ASP A 480 -3.37 -27.13 10.05
C ASP A 480 -4.83 -26.75 10.34
N ALA A 481 -5.60 -26.53 9.27
CA ALA A 481 -7.00 -26.10 9.35
C ALA A 481 -7.96 -27.16 9.95
N TYR A 482 -7.62 -28.46 9.88
CA TYR A 482 -8.44 -29.53 10.46
C TYR A 482 -8.27 -29.59 11.98
N GLU A 483 -7.05 -29.39 12.49
CA GLU A 483 -6.80 -29.25 13.92
C GLU A 483 -7.49 -28.01 14.50
N ALA A 484 -7.40 -26.89 13.77
CA ALA A 484 -8.04 -25.63 14.16
C ALA A 484 -9.56 -25.80 14.34
N SER A 485 -10.18 -26.53 13.40
CA SER A 485 -11.64 -26.70 13.33
C SER A 485 -12.19 -27.87 14.15
N LYS A 486 -11.37 -28.83 14.57
CA LYS A 486 -11.80 -29.94 15.43
C LYS A 486 -12.47 -29.42 16.71
N ASP A 487 -13.65 -29.94 17.04
CA ASP A 487 -14.48 -29.53 18.18
C ASP A 487 -14.86 -28.03 18.22
N ALA A 488 -14.66 -27.29 17.13
CA ALA A 488 -15.05 -25.89 17.04
C ALA A 488 -16.57 -25.74 16.89
N HIS A 489 -17.10 -24.64 17.39
CA HIS A 489 -18.50 -24.25 17.21
C HIS A 489 -18.67 -23.39 15.95
N GLY A 490 -17.65 -22.58 15.64
CA GLY A 490 -17.61 -21.74 14.45
C GLY A 490 -16.22 -21.72 13.83
N LEU A 491 -16.18 -21.46 12.52
CA LEU A 491 -14.97 -21.27 11.74
C LEU A 491 -15.02 -19.90 11.06
N CYS A 492 -14.00 -19.08 11.26
CA CYS A 492 -13.87 -17.76 10.65
C CYS A 492 -12.72 -17.77 9.63
N VAL A 493 -13.01 -17.42 8.38
CA VAL A 493 -11.97 -17.19 7.36
C VAL A 493 -11.64 -15.70 7.33
N LEU A 494 -10.43 -15.34 7.77
CA LEU A 494 -10.00 -13.95 7.90
C LEU A 494 -8.90 -13.56 6.92
N THR A 495 -8.30 -14.52 6.21
CA THR A 495 -7.33 -14.29 5.11
C THR A 495 -7.65 -15.18 3.91
N GLU A 496 -7.54 -14.64 2.70
CA GLU A 496 -7.92 -15.30 1.46
C GLU A 496 -6.89 -16.31 0.89
N TRP A 497 -6.27 -17.13 1.76
CA TRP A 497 -5.33 -18.17 1.32
C TRP A 497 -6.02 -19.16 0.37
N ASP A 498 -5.37 -19.48 -0.75
CA ASP A 498 -5.96 -20.34 -1.77
C ASP A 498 -6.18 -21.78 -1.28
N GLU A 499 -5.36 -22.27 -0.33
CA GLU A 499 -5.52 -23.60 0.27
C GLU A 499 -6.86 -23.78 1.03
N PHE A 500 -7.44 -22.69 1.56
CA PHE A 500 -8.72 -22.75 2.29
C PHE A 500 -9.90 -23.09 1.37
N LYS A 501 -9.77 -22.84 0.05
CA LYS A 501 -10.84 -23.10 -0.93
C LYS A 501 -11.03 -24.60 -1.20
N SER A 502 -10.00 -25.40 -0.99
CA SER A 502 -9.96 -26.84 -1.32
C SER A 502 -9.96 -27.74 -0.10
N LEU A 503 -10.27 -27.22 1.10
CA LEU A 503 -10.38 -28.03 2.30
C LEU A 503 -11.54 -29.03 2.19
N ASP A 504 -11.39 -30.19 2.82
CA ASP A 504 -12.49 -31.14 2.99
C ASP A 504 -13.44 -30.64 4.08
N PHE A 505 -14.40 -29.81 3.66
CA PHE A 505 -15.40 -29.24 4.56
C PHE A 505 -16.36 -30.28 5.13
N LYS A 506 -16.50 -31.46 4.52
CA LYS A 506 -17.31 -32.55 5.09
C LYS A 506 -16.61 -33.13 6.32
N ARG A 507 -15.30 -33.39 6.21
CA ARG A 507 -14.47 -33.79 7.34
C ARG A 507 -14.47 -32.74 8.45
N ILE A 508 -14.34 -31.46 8.10
CA ILE A 508 -14.41 -30.36 9.07
C ILE A 508 -15.77 -30.36 9.78
N PHE A 509 -16.87 -30.42 9.02
CA PHE A 509 -18.22 -30.45 9.57
C PHE A 509 -18.40 -31.60 10.56
N ASP A 510 -18.00 -32.81 10.18
CA ASP A 510 -18.18 -34.01 11.01
C ASP A 510 -17.40 -33.90 12.34
N GLY A 511 -16.28 -33.19 12.35
CA GLY A 511 -15.47 -32.93 13.55
C GLY A 511 -15.87 -31.71 14.39
N MET A 512 -16.83 -30.88 13.95
CA MET A 512 -17.28 -29.68 14.67
C MET A 512 -18.45 -29.94 15.63
N GLN A 513 -18.65 -29.05 16.59
CA GLN A 513 -19.86 -29.04 17.42
C GLN A 513 -21.08 -28.62 16.60
N LYS A 514 -22.29 -29.02 17.02
CA LYS A 514 -23.54 -28.71 16.32
C LYS A 514 -24.44 -27.78 17.15
N PRO A 515 -25.11 -26.79 16.53
CA PRO A 515 -25.00 -26.40 15.11
C PRO A 515 -23.62 -25.82 14.78
N ALA A 516 -23.11 -26.11 13.57
CA ALA A 516 -21.78 -25.70 13.11
C ALA A 516 -21.89 -24.46 12.22
N PHE A 517 -21.07 -23.44 12.51
CA PHE A 517 -21.10 -22.15 11.80
C PHE A 517 -19.85 -21.94 10.94
N VAL A 518 -20.03 -21.33 9.77
CA VAL A 518 -18.93 -20.79 8.95
C VAL A 518 -19.17 -19.30 8.72
N PHE A 519 -18.16 -18.50 9.04
CA PHE A 519 -18.12 -17.06 8.82
C PHE A 519 -17.01 -16.74 7.81
N ASP A 520 -17.39 -16.60 6.54
CA ASP A 520 -16.48 -16.26 5.46
C ASP A 520 -16.30 -14.74 5.36
N GLY A 521 -15.22 -14.23 5.96
CA GLY A 521 -14.86 -12.83 5.94
C GLY A 521 -14.15 -12.38 4.66
N ARG A 522 -13.92 -13.29 3.70
CA ARG A 522 -13.16 -13.02 2.47
C ARG A 522 -13.90 -13.41 1.19
N ASN A 523 -15.10 -13.99 1.31
CA ASN A 523 -15.92 -14.45 0.19
C ASN A 523 -15.18 -15.42 -0.76
N ILE A 524 -14.37 -16.32 -0.18
CA ILE A 524 -13.61 -17.31 -0.94
C ILE A 524 -14.23 -18.71 -0.94
N LEU A 525 -15.22 -18.95 -0.08
CA LEU A 525 -15.85 -20.26 0.06
C LEU A 525 -17.15 -20.38 -0.76
N ASP A 526 -17.48 -21.61 -1.12
CA ASP A 526 -18.73 -21.97 -1.80
C ASP A 526 -19.86 -22.13 -0.76
N ALA A 527 -20.59 -21.05 -0.52
CA ALA A 527 -21.62 -20.98 0.51
C ALA A 527 -22.74 -22.02 0.32
N GLU A 528 -23.14 -22.32 -0.92
CA GLU A 528 -24.21 -23.29 -1.18
C GLU A 528 -23.78 -24.71 -0.82
N LYS A 529 -22.57 -25.12 -1.25
CA LYS A 529 -22.03 -26.44 -0.87
C LYS A 529 -21.88 -26.60 0.64
N LEU A 530 -21.47 -25.54 1.33
CA LEU A 530 -21.37 -25.57 2.80
C LEU A 530 -22.75 -25.75 3.47
N ARG A 531 -23.80 -25.09 2.95
CA ARG A 531 -25.17 -25.29 3.44
C ARG A 531 -25.69 -26.70 3.15
N GLU A 532 -25.39 -27.27 1.98
CA GLU A 532 -25.73 -28.66 1.64
C GLU A 532 -25.10 -29.67 2.61
N ILE A 533 -23.87 -29.41 3.07
CA ILE A 533 -23.20 -30.22 4.10
C ILE A 533 -23.90 -30.10 5.47
N GLY A 534 -24.52 -28.95 5.75
CA GLY A 534 -25.27 -28.66 6.96
C GLY A 534 -24.74 -27.50 7.82
N PHE A 535 -23.77 -26.72 7.31
CA PHE A 535 -23.30 -25.52 7.99
C PHE A 535 -24.34 -24.40 7.95
N ILE A 536 -24.35 -23.59 9.01
CA ILE A 536 -24.97 -22.26 8.98
C ILE A 536 -23.91 -21.28 8.47
N VAL A 537 -24.17 -20.66 7.32
CA VAL A 537 -23.14 -19.89 6.60
C VAL A 537 -23.44 -18.40 6.62
N TYR A 538 -22.49 -17.62 7.11
CA TYR A 538 -22.43 -16.17 6.91
C TYR A 538 -21.27 -15.84 5.96
N SER A 539 -21.58 -15.13 4.88
CA SER A 539 -20.59 -14.58 3.96
C SER A 539 -20.83 -13.07 3.83
N ILE A 540 -19.77 -12.27 3.92
CA ILE A 540 -19.89 -10.81 3.93
C ILE A 540 -20.63 -10.32 2.67
N GLY A 541 -21.66 -9.51 2.87
CA GLY A 541 -22.41 -8.90 1.77
C GLY A 541 -23.27 -9.83 0.94
N LYS A 542 -23.46 -11.09 1.33
CA LYS A 542 -24.36 -12.03 0.65
C LYS A 542 -25.71 -12.14 1.38
N PRO A 543 -26.76 -12.67 0.71
CA PRO A 543 -28.02 -12.95 1.37
C PRO A 543 -27.82 -13.84 2.60
N LEU A 544 -28.42 -13.42 3.73
CA LEU A 544 -28.28 -14.13 5.00
C LEU A 544 -28.95 -15.50 4.93
N ASP A 545 -28.29 -16.47 5.57
CA ASP A 545 -28.87 -17.77 5.87
C ASP A 545 -30.21 -17.60 6.62
N SER A 546 -31.16 -18.50 6.40
CA SER A 546 -32.48 -18.41 7.05
C SER A 546 -32.37 -18.39 8.57
N TRP A 547 -31.38 -19.09 9.14
CA TRP A 547 -31.08 -19.06 10.57
C TRP A 547 -30.71 -17.65 11.09
N LEU A 548 -30.07 -16.84 10.24
CA LEU A 548 -29.47 -15.56 10.61
C LEU A 548 -30.39 -14.35 10.38
N LYS A 549 -31.46 -14.51 9.57
CA LYS A 549 -32.31 -13.39 9.13
C LYS A 549 -32.96 -12.62 10.28
N ASP A 550 -33.40 -13.32 11.32
CA ASP A 550 -34.09 -12.72 12.46
C ASP A 550 -33.14 -12.39 13.63
N MET A 551 -31.84 -12.62 13.45
CA MET A 551 -30.83 -12.31 14.47
C MET A 551 -30.17 -10.96 14.15
N PRO A 552 -30.34 -9.93 15.00
CA PRO A 552 -29.67 -8.65 14.79
C PRO A 552 -28.13 -8.83 14.83
N SER A 553 -27.41 -8.08 13.98
CA SER A 553 -25.94 -7.99 14.05
C SER A 553 -25.44 -7.07 15.16
N VAL A 554 -26.35 -6.51 15.96
CA VAL A 554 -26.07 -5.44 16.91
C VAL A 554 -26.75 -5.80 18.23
N ALA A 555 -25.95 -5.94 19.29
CA ALA A 555 -26.34 -5.53 20.63
C ALA A 555 -25.69 -4.17 20.88
#